data_AF-A0A6I4NFF6-F1
#
_entry.id   AF-A0A6I4NFF6-F1
#
_cell.length_a   1.000
_cell.length_b   1.000
_cell.length_c   1.000
_cell.angle_alpha   90.00
_cell.angle_beta   90.00
_cell.angle_gamma   90.00
#
_symmetry.space_group_name_H-M   'P 1'
#
loop_
_entity.id
_entity.type
_entity.pdbx_description
1 polymer ?
#
loop_
_entity_poly.entity_id
_entity_poly.type
_entity_poly.pdbx_seq_one_letter_code
_entity_poly.pdbx_strand_id
1 'polypeptide(L)' 'MSNNKDNSDSVGLIIIVVTTIIFISLKLTNTIDWSWYWVFSPILSVIALLIFLGIVAYIYEFFLRKK' A
#
# COMPACT_ATOMS: atom_id res chain seq x y z
N MET A 1 15.57 5.52 -35.09
CA MET A 1 14.64 5.84 -33.98
C MET A 1 15.08 5.00 -32.78
N SER A 2 15.64 5.60 -31.73
CA SER A 2 16.06 4.87 -30.51
C SER A 2 14.85 4.71 -29.59
N ASN A 3 14.41 3.48 -29.36
CA ASN A 3 13.35 3.18 -28.41
C ASN A 3 13.96 3.08 -27.02
N ASN A 4 13.95 4.19 -26.28
CA ASN A 4 14.30 4.18 -24.87
C ASN A 4 13.13 3.55 -24.11
N LYS A 5 13.34 2.32 -23.65
CA LYS A 5 12.40 1.62 -22.79
C LYS A 5 12.65 2.09 -21.37
N ASP A 6 11.87 3.08 -20.94
CA ASP A 6 11.92 3.60 -19.58
C ASP A 6 11.46 2.50 -18.62
N ASN A 7 12.39 1.96 -17.82
CA ASN A 7 12.13 0.91 -16.84
C ASN A 7 11.62 1.50 -15.50
N SER A 8 10.68 2.44 -15.57
CA SER A 8 10.23 3.26 -14.44
C SER A 8 9.31 2.56 -13.44
N ASP A 9 8.87 1.32 -13.71
CA ASP A 9 7.86 0.62 -12.88
C ASP A 9 8.45 -0.07 -11.62
N SER A 10 9.78 -0.13 -11.50
CA SER A 10 10.44 -0.94 -10.46
C SER A 10 10.58 -0.24 -9.11
N VAL A 11 10.53 1.10 -9.07
CA VAL A 11 10.86 1.87 -7.85
C VAL A 11 9.77 1.74 -6.77
N GLY A 12 8.50 1.64 -7.18
CA GLY A 12 7.36 1.56 -6.24
C GLY A 12 7.33 0.28 -5.40
N LEU A 13 7.78 -0.85 -5.97
CA LEU A 13 7.79 -2.13 -5.26
C LEU A 13 8.88 -2.20 -4.18
N ILE A 14 10.04 -1.58 -4.43
CA ILE A 14 11.21 -1.66 -3.52
C ILE A 14 10.90 -0.99 -2.17
N ILE A 15 10.15 0.12 -2.18
CA ILE A 15 9.79 0.87 -0.96
C ILE A 15 8.90 0.04 -0.03
N ILE A 16 7.96 -0.71 -0.60
CA ILE A 16 7.04 -1.60 0.14
C ILE A 16 7.82 -2.76 0.76
N VAL A 17 8.69 -3.41 -0.03
CA VAL A 17 9.49 -4.55 0.43
C VAL A 17 10.49 -4.14 1.50
N VAL A 18 11.22 -3.03 1.32
CA VAL A 18 12.24 -2.59 2.30
C VAL A 18 11.61 -2.21 3.64
N THR A 19 10.47 -1.52 3.61
CA THR A 19 9.71 -1.19 4.83
C THR A 19 9.24 -2.45 5.56
N THR A 20 8.72 -3.43 4.81
CA THR A 20 8.28 -4.71 5.38
C THR A 20 9.45 -5.45 6.04
N ILE A 21 10.61 -5.50 5.38
CA ILE A 21 11.81 -6.13 5.93
C ILE A 21 12.27 -5.39 7.21
N ILE A 22 12.30 -4.05 7.22
CA ILE A 22 12.70 -3.27 8.40
C ILE A 22 11.79 -3.58 9.60
N PHE A 23 10.46 -3.62 9.42
CA PHE A 23 9.54 -3.96 10.50
C PHE A 23 9.71 -5.41 11.00
N ILE A 24 9.95 -6.36 10.10
CA ILE A 24 10.30 -7.75 10.46
C ILE A 24 11.60 -7.77 11.27
N SER A 25 12.66 -7.09 10.81
CA SER A 25 13.96 -7.07 11.47
C SER A 25 13.88 -6.46 12.87
N LEU A 26 13.15 -5.35 13.06
CA LEU A 26 12.97 -4.76 14.40
C LEU A 26 12.23 -5.72 15.34
N LYS A 27 11.23 -6.45 14.85
CA LYS A 27 10.52 -7.44 15.66
C LYS A 27 11.40 -8.62 16.08
N LEU A 28 12.24 -9.12 15.17
CA LEU A 28 13.22 -10.17 15.50
C LEU A 28 14.31 -9.68 16.46
N THR A 29 14.68 -8.41 16.38
CA THR A 29 15.66 -7.80 17.29
C THR A 29 15.06 -7.52 18.68
N ASN A 30 13.79 -7.89 18.94
CA ASN A 30 13.06 -7.63 20.19
C ASN A 30 13.12 -6.14 20.62
N THR A 31 13.34 -5.21 19.70
CA THR A 31 13.33 -3.78 20.02
C THR A 31 11.91 -3.25 20.20
N ILE A 32 10.90 -3.99 19.74
CA ILE A 32 9.49 -3.63 19.86
C ILE A 32 8.64 -4.89 20.12
N ASP A 33 7.93 -4.93 21.26
CA ASP A 33 6.96 -5.98 21.64
C ASP A 33 5.63 -5.94 20.87
N TRP A 34 5.52 -5.07 19.87
CA TRP A 34 4.22 -4.75 19.29
C TRP A 34 3.61 -5.92 18.52
N SER A 35 2.29 -5.92 18.43
CA SER A 35 1.53 -6.99 17.80
C SER A 35 1.84 -7.09 16.30
N TRP A 36 1.81 -8.32 15.77
CA TRP A 36 2.12 -8.63 14.36
C TRP A 36 1.22 -7.87 13.38
N TYR A 37 0.05 -7.42 13.83
CA TYR A 37 -0.86 -6.57 13.06
C TYR A 37 -0.24 -5.28 12.54
N TRP A 38 0.70 -4.67 13.27
CA TRP A 38 1.28 -3.38 12.88
C TRP A 38 2.50 -3.49 11.97
N VAL A 39 3.13 -4.67 11.92
CA VAL A 39 4.19 -4.97 10.94
C VAL A 39 3.63 -4.89 9.50
N PHE A 40 2.33 -5.14 9.32
CA PHE A 40 1.62 -5.04 8.05
C PHE A 40 1.01 -3.66 7.75
N SER A 41 1.30 -2.63 8.56
CA SER A 41 0.88 -1.24 8.30
C SER A 41 1.07 -0.77 6.84
N PRO A 42 2.17 -1.12 6.13
CA PRO A 42 2.35 -0.71 4.74
C PRO A 42 1.27 -1.29 3.80
N ILE A 43 0.88 -2.54 4.01
CA ILE A 43 -0.16 -3.22 3.23
C ILE A 43 -1.55 -2.71 3.62
N LEU A 44 -1.77 -2.47 4.91
CA LEU A 44 -3.03 -1.89 5.41
C LEU A 44 -3.28 -0.49 4.85
N SER A 45 -2.23 0.31 4.68
CA SER A 45 -2.33 1.63 4.05
C SER A 45 -2.85 1.55 2.60
N VAL A 46 -2.31 0.61 1.81
CA VAL A 46 -2.77 0.37 0.43
C VAL A 46 -4.21 -0.17 0.40
N ILE A 47 -4.53 -1.13 1.28
CA ILE A 47 -5.89 -1.68 1.41
C ILE A 47 -6.90 -0.58 1.79
N ALA A 48 -6.54 0.29 2.74
CA ALA A 48 -7.40 1.37 3.21
C ALA A 48 -7.66 2.39 2.09
N LEU A 49 -6.63 2.73 1.31
CA LEU A 49 -6.78 3.62 0.15
C LEU A 49 -7.73 3.04 -0.90
N LEU A 50 -7.61 1.74 -1.21
CA LEU A 50 -8.50 1.06 -2.17
C LEU A 50 -9.95 1.02 -1.69
N ILE A 51 -10.17 0.68 -0.41
CA ILE A 51 -11.50 0.66 0.20
C ILE A 51 -12.12 2.06 0.18
N PHE A 52 -11.34 3.08 0.53
CA PHE A 52 -11.79 4.47 0.50
C PHE A 52 -12.21 4.91 -0.91
N LEU A 53 -11.39 4.64 -1.93
CA LEU A 53 -11.74 4.93 -3.33
C LEU A 53 -13.01 4.19 -3.76
N GLY A 54 -13.15 2.92 -3.40
CA GLY A 54 -14.32 2.12 -3.72
C GLY A 54 -15.61 2.67 -3.10
N ILE A 55 -15.55 3.08 -1.83
CA ILE A 55 -16.68 3.71 -1.13
C ILE A 55 -17.07 5.02 -1.79
N VAL A 56 -16.09 5.87 -2.10
CA VAL A 56 -16.32 7.16 -2.74
C VAL A 56 -16.96 6.96 -4.12
N ALA A 57 -16.41 6.06 -4.94
CA ALA A 57 -16.97 5.72 -6.24
C ALA A 57 -18.41 5.16 -6.12
N TYR A 58 -18.65 4.27 -5.15
CA TYR A 58 -19.98 3.73 -4.88
C TYR A 58 -20.99 4.83 -4.50
N ILE A 59 -20.59 5.80 -3.67
CA ILE A 59 -21.43 6.95 -3.29
C ILE A 59 -21.72 7.82 -4.51
N TYR A 60 -20.72 8.09 -5.35
CA TYR A 60 -20.90 8.87 -6.58
C TYR A 60 -21.87 8.17 -7.54
N GLU A 61 -21.67 6.88 -7.82
CA GLU A 61 -22.57 6.08 -8.66
C GLU A 61 -23.99 6.04 -8.08
N PHE A 62 -24.12 5.85 -6.76
CA PHE A 62 -25.41 5.88 -6.08
C PHE A 62 -26.11 7.24 -6.20
N PHE A 63 -25.36 8.33 -6.07
CA PHE A 63 -25.88 9.69 -6.20
C PHE A 63 -26.27 10.01 -7.65
N LEU A 64 -25.44 9.62 -8.62
CA LEU A 64 -25.71 9.80 -10.05
C LEU A 64 -26.92 8.98 -10.51
N ARG A 65 -27.10 7.77 -9.99
CA ARG A 65 -28.25 6.90 -10.29
C ARG A 65 -29.57 7.40 -9.70
N LYS A 66 -29.51 8.29 -8.70
CA LYS A 66 -30.69 8.86 -8.03
C LYS A 66 -31.26 10.09 -8.73
N LYS A 67 -30.52 10.70 -9.65
CA LYS A 67 -30.95 11.86 -10.44
C LYS A 67 -31.62 11.42 -11.74
#